data_AF-A0A1F7F2M1-F1
#
_entry.id   AF-A0A1F7F2M1-F1
#
_cell.length_a   1.000
_cell.length_b   1.000
_cell.length_c   1.000
_cell.angle_alpha   90.00
_cell.angle_beta   90.00
_cell.angle_gamma   90.00
#
_symmetry.space_group_name_H-M   'P 1'
#
loop_
_entity.id
_entity.type
_entity.pdbx_description
1 polymer ?
#
loop_
_entity_poly.entity_id
_entity_poly.type
_entity_poly.pdbx_seq_one_letter_code
_entity_poly.pdbx_strand_id
1 'polypeptide(L)'
;MRKKGLTEAKAGLLRSLKFKLILVSTGLILIAVISLAFFFIQRQVVQIKEQLINRGETITRLMAYNARYGVQIGDKPILDKIIGGVMDDPDVLYCIISDQRGGIITSYNQDSANLVVIKPAFSTQERHAIEYTNANGKGIINLAMPVVLAAAAEQKEEKSSALEEDFFSDDADLMAGSNAPEPAVSKDAGQNKRVIGAVQVGITLSNMKKEIAASIRKTVLYSALIFVVGFVLAFWIGSVISAPLKKVVTILNDMSEGEGDLSQRIHLKSNDEVGDLANGFNTFMDKFQEVKKISVFLNGLADGGGDLTKRLNIASQDEIGMLAKGFDRFTDKLHDIIKQVAANTEKISAASQSVSDTIIKLAREVDEVAHQSTEVADSTGKMSHSIELTSRNVSDVNELMNKTEVVSNSGVDVVHETKNGMGQIAETITASSDIVGRLNESSQKIGDTITIITEIADQTKLIAINAAIEASRVGAQGKGFAVVAEEIRRLAARVTKATQEISQRIRAIQDESLRVVEAMKKGRDEANRGLELSSRSEQSLENISTSVRDAKGRISQITVAANEQTSTIGIISRNISSISGSSKESSEGVSKTAQAMQELNREVQELRQLVGRFVINR
;
A
#
# COMPACT_ATOMS: atom_id res chain seq x y z
N MET A 1 -44.68 36.11 -36.49
CA MET A 1 -44.40 35.34 -35.26
C MET A 1 -45.59 34.58 -34.64
N ARG A 2 -46.85 34.74 -35.08
CA ARG A 2 -48.03 34.05 -34.47
C ARG A 2 -48.31 32.60 -34.92
N LYS A 3 -47.69 32.09 -35.99
CA LYS A 3 -47.94 30.71 -36.50
C LYS A 3 -47.07 29.62 -35.87
N LYS A 4 -45.88 29.93 -35.33
CA LYS A 4 -44.97 28.94 -34.72
C LYS A 4 -45.44 28.47 -33.33
N GLY A 5 -46.02 29.35 -32.52
CA GLY A 5 -46.53 29.02 -31.19
C GLY A 5 -47.76 28.10 -31.18
N LEU A 6 -48.54 28.05 -32.27
CA LEU A 6 -49.73 27.19 -32.34
C LEU A 6 -49.38 25.73 -32.70
N THR A 7 -48.29 25.52 -33.45
CA THR A 7 -47.79 24.18 -33.79
C THR A 7 -47.06 23.51 -32.64
N GLU A 8 -46.30 24.26 -31.83
CA GLU A 8 -45.65 23.73 -30.64
C GLU A 8 -46.64 23.45 -29.50
N ALA A 9 -47.66 24.31 -29.31
CA ALA A 9 -48.74 24.04 -28.36
C ALA A 9 -49.55 22.78 -28.71
N LYS A 10 -49.79 22.52 -30.01
CA LYS A 10 -50.44 21.28 -30.47
C LYS A 10 -49.55 20.04 -30.28
N ALA A 11 -48.24 20.15 -30.49
CA ALA A 11 -47.30 19.06 -30.27
C ALA A 11 -47.14 18.71 -28.78
N GLY A 12 -47.18 19.71 -27.89
CA GLY A 12 -47.17 19.52 -26.44
C GLY A 12 -48.46 18.88 -25.90
N LEU A 13 -49.62 19.26 -26.45
CA LEU A 13 -50.91 18.67 -26.05
C LEU A 13 -50.95 17.16 -26.36
N LEU A 14 -50.46 16.74 -27.53
CA LEU A 14 -50.44 15.34 -27.97
C LEU A 14 -49.44 14.46 -27.21
N ARG A 15 -48.48 15.04 -26.46
CA ARG A 15 -47.53 14.28 -25.63
C ARG A 15 -48.03 14.02 -24.21
N SER A 16 -49.03 14.77 -23.74
CA SER A 16 -49.57 14.60 -22.40
C SER A 16 -50.25 13.23 -22.26
N LEU A 17 -49.77 12.42 -21.30
CA LEU A 17 -50.38 11.13 -20.97
C LEU A 17 -51.88 11.30 -20.67
N LYS A 18 -52.24 12.36 -19.93
CA LYS A 18 -53.62 12.77 -19.66
C LYS A 18 -54.44 12.96 -20.93
N PHE A 19 -53.88 13.66 -21.93
CA PHE A 19 -54.58 13.91 -23.19
C PHE A 19 -54.75 12.63 -24.02
N LYS A 20 -53.72 11.78 -24.09
CA LYS A 20 -53.80 10.49 -24.81
C LYS A 20 -54.84 9.55 -24.19
N LEU A 21 -54.87 9.46 -22.86
CA LEU A 21 -55.84 8.61 -22.14
C LEU A 21 -57.28 9.09 -22.34
N ILE A 22 -57.52 10.41 -22.26
CA ILE A 22 -58.84 11.01 -22.52
C ILE A 22 -59.25 10.78 -23.98
N LEU A 23 -58.35 10.97 -24.94
CA LEU A 23 -58.63 10.81 -26.37
C LEU A 23 -59.03 9.36 -26.73
N VAL A 24 -58.28 8.37 -26.22
CA VAL A 24 -58.54 6.95 -26.53
C VAL A 24 -59.84 6.47 -25.88
N SER A 25 -60.08 6.83 -24.61
CA SER A 25 -61.29 6.44 -23.89
C SER A 25 -62.55 7.08 -24.47
N THR A 26 -62.51 8.37 -24.82
CA THR A 26 -63.64 9.06 -25.46
C THR A 26 -63.93 8.55 -26.88
N GLY A 27 -62.89 8.19 -27.64
CA GLY A 27 -63.04 7.55 -28.95
C GLY A 27 -63.72 6.18 -28.89
N LEU A 28 -63.34 5.33 -27.93
CA LEU A 28 -63.97 4.02 -27.72
C LEU A 28 -65.44 4.14 -27.31
N ILE A 29 -65.76 5.09 -26.43
CA ILE A 29 -67.13 5.35 -25.98
C ILE A 29 -68.01 5.83 -27.15
N LEU A 30 -67.49 6.69 -28.03
CA LEU A 30 -68.22 7.18 -29.20
C LEU A 30 -68.63 6.03 -30.14
N ILE A 31 -67.70 5.13 -30.45
CA ILE A 31 -67.93 4.01 -31.34
C ILE A 31 -69.01 3.09 -30.77
N ALA A 32 -68.92 2.74 -29.48
CA ALA A 32 -69.88 1.88 -28.81
C ALA A 32 -71.31 2.46 -28.82
N VAL A 33 -71.45 3.77 -28.58
CA VAL A 33 -72.75 4.46 -28.54
C VAL A 33 -73.41 4.48 -29.93
N ILE A 34 -72.64 4.74 -30.99
CA ILE A 34 -73.15 4.78 -32.36
C ILE A 34 -73.63 3.39 -32.81
N SER A 35 -72.84 2.33 -32.55
CA SER A 35 -73.20 0.96 -32.90
C SER A 35 -74.48 0.48 -32.21
N LEU A 36 -74.67 0.82 -30.93
CA LEU A 36 -75.90 0.46 -30.20
C LEU A 36 -77.13 1.17 -30.77
N ALA A 37 -77.03 2.47 -31.07
CA ALA A 37 -78.16 3.26 -31.57
C ALA A 37 -78.70 2.73 -32.91
N PHE A 38 -77.81 2.29 -33.81
CA PHE A 38 -78.18 1.72 -35.10
C PHE A 38 -78.97 0.41 -34.97
N PHE A 39 -78.54 -0.48 -34.07
CA PHE A 39 -79.19 -1.77 -33.83
C PHE A 39 -80.65 -1.62 -33.34
N PHE A 40 -80.89 -0.70 -32.41
CA PHE A 40 -82.24 -0.48 -31.85
C PHE A 40 -83.24 0.10 -32.86
N ILE A 41 -82.79 0.99 -33.75
CA ILE A 41 -83.66 1.59 -34.79
C ILE A 41 -84.15 0.52 -35.76
N GLN A 42 -83.26 -0.36 -36.24
CA GLN A 42 -83.62 -1.44 -37.17
C GLN A 42 -84.68 -2.39 -36.57
N ARG A 43 -84.50 -2.77 -35.30
CA ARG A 43 -85.41 -3.70 -34.62
C ARG A 43 -86.84 -3.14 -34.47
N GLN A 44 -86.98 -1.84 -34.22
CA GLN A 44 -88.29 -1.22 -34.01
C GLN A 44 -89.14 -1.12 -35.29
N VAL A 45 -88.52 -0.87 -36.45
CA VAL A 45 -89.24 -0.75 -37.73
C VAL A 45 -89.96 -2.06 -38.09
N VAL A 46 -89.33 -3.20 -37.83
CA VAL A 46 -89.91 -4.53 -38.12
C VAL A 46 -91.15 -4.80 -37.27
N GLN A 47 -91.10 -4.48 -35.96
CA GLN A 47 -92.21 -4.76 -35.04
C GLN A 47 -93.49 -3.98 -35.37
N ILE A 48 -93.36 -2.72 -35.78
CA ILE A 48 -94.52 -1.86 -36.11
C ILE A 48 -95.25 -2.40 -37.35
N LYS A 49 -94.51 -2.89 -38.36
CA LYS A 49 -95.10 -3.43 -39.60
C LYS A 49 -95.94 -4.70 -39.36
N GLU A 50 -95.47 -5.62 -38.52
CA GLU A 50 -96.23 -6.84 -38.18
C GLU A 50 -97.54 -6.54 -37.42
N GLN A 51 -97.52 -5.56 -36.51
CA GLN A 51 -98.73 -5.19 -35.76
C GLN A 51 -99.85 -4.69 -36.67
N LEU A 52 -99.53 -3.90 -37.71
CA LEU A 52 -100.50 -3.39 -38.67
C LEU A 52 -101.18 -4.52 -39.46
N ILE A 53 -100.42 -5.51 -39.92
CA ILE A 53 -100.94 -6.63 -40.72
C ILE A 53 -101.91 -7.49 -39.91
N ASN A 54 -101.54 -7.83 -38.66
CA ASN A 54 -102.38 -8.67 -37.79
C ASN A 54 -103.70 -7.99 -37.40
N ARG A 55 -103.66 -6.68 -37.16
CA ARG A 55 -104.88 -5.88 -36.92
C ARG A 55 -105.82 -5.96 -38.13
N GLY A 56 -105.26 -5.75 -39.32
CA GLY A 56 -106.04 -5.83 -40.53
C GLY A 56 -106.72 -7.16 -40.79
N GLU A 57 -105.99 -8.27 -40.58
CA GLU A 57 -106.55 -9.60 -40.78
C GLU A 57 -107.74 -9.86 -39.85
N THR A 58 -107.64 -9.38 -38.61
CA THR A 58 -108.71 -9.50 -37.61
C THR A 58 -109.97 -8.78 -38.06
N ILE A 59 -109.81 -7.56 -38.58
CA ILE A 59 -110.90 -6.75 -39.13
C ILE A 59 -111.56 -7.47 -40.32
N THR A 60 -110.79 -7.87 -41.32
CA THR A 60 -111.31 -8.56 -42.52
C THR A 60 -112.07 -9.85 -42.17
N ARG A 61 -111.61 -10.60 -41.16
CA ARG A 61 -112.25 -11.84 -40.70
C ARG A 61 -113.59 -11.60 -40.03
N LEU A 62 -113.66 -10.61 -39.13
CA LEU A 62 -114.90 -10.27 -38.44
C LEU A 62 -115.96 -9.82 -39.45
N MET A 63 -115.54 -9.03 -40.44
CA MET A 63 -116.44 -8.60 -41.52
C MET A 63 -116.94 -9.78 -42.35
N ALA A 64 -116.07 -10.72 -42.73
CA ALA A 64 -116.49 -11.90 -43.47
C ALA A 64 -117.51 -12.77 -42.69
N TYR A 65 -117.39 -12.83 -41.37
CA TYR A 65 -118.36 -13.53 -40.51
C TYR A 65 -119.70 -12.79 -40.45
N ASN A 66 -119.69 -11.48 -40.19
CA ASN A 66 -120.91 -10.68 -40.04
C ASN A 66 -121.65 -10.48 -41.37
N ALA A 67 -120.92 -10.39 -42.49
CA ALA A 67 -121.49 -10.24 -43.82
C ALA A 67 -122.26 -11.48 -44.29
N ARG A 68 -122.14 -12.63 -43.61
CA ARG A 68 -122.69 -13.91 -44.04
C ARG A 68 -124.20 -13.88 -44.32
N TYR A 69 -124.98 -13.31 -43.41
CA TYR A 69 -126.43 -13.23 -43.59
C TYR A 69 -126.79 -12.26 -44.73
N GLY A 70 -126.21 -11.05 -44.72
CA GLY A 70 -126.48 -10.04 -45.76
C GLY A 70 -126.08 -10.48 -47.17
N VAL A 71 -124.99 -11.24 -47.33
CA VAL A 71 -124.57 -11.81 -48.62
C VAL A 71 -125.54 -12.90 -49.10
N GLN A 72 -126.10 -13.71 -48.19
CA GLN A 72 -126.99 -14.81 -48.54
C GLN A 72 -128.33 -14.32 -49.12
N ILE A 73 -128.90 -13.24 -48.57
CA ILE A 73 -130.16 -12.66 -49.03
C ILE A 73 -129.99 -11.50 -50.01
N GLY A 74 -128.76 -11.04 -50.26
CA GLY A 74 -128.47 -9.91 -51.14
C GLY A 74 -128.94 -8.56 -50.57
N ASP A 75 -129.07 -8.44 -49.25
CA ASP A 75 -129.55 -7.24 -48.55
C ASP A 75 -128.41 -6.24 -48.42
N LYS A 76 -128.36 -5.31 -49.37
CA LYS A 76 -127.36 -4.25 -49.42
C LYS A 76 -127.40 -3.32 -48.18
N PRO A 77 -128.56 -2.81 -47.71
CA PRO A 77 -128.61 -2.01 -46.48
C PRO A 77 -127.92 -2.63 -45.25
N ILE A 78 -128.09 -3.94 -45.02
CA ILE A 78 -127.42 -4.64 -43.91
C ILE A 78 -125.89 -4.66 -44.11
N LEU A 79 -125.44 -4.96 -45.32
CA LEU A 79 -124.01 -5.01 -45.64
C LEU A 79 -123.35 -3.62 -45.61
N ASP A 80 -124.04 -2.56 -46.04
CA ASP A 80 -123.56 -1.18 -45.93
C ASP A 80 -123.34 -0.79 -44.46
N LYS A 81 -124.22 -1.21 -43.55
CA LYS A 81 -124.07 -0.96 -42.11
C LYS A 81 -122.88 -1.72 -41.51
N ILE A 82 -122.62 -2.94 -41.98
CA ILE A 82 -121.44 -3.73 -41.59
C ILE A 82 -120.15 -3.07 -42.10
N ILE A 83 -120.14 -2.54 -43.32
CA ILE A 83 -118.99 -1.80 -43.83
C ILE A 83 -118.76 -0.52 -43.03
N GLY A 84 -119.82 0.25 -42.76
CA GLY A 84 -119.73 1.49 -41.99
C GLY A 84 -119.03 1.33 -40.64
N GLY A 85 -119.28 0.23 -39.92
CA GLY A 85 -118.67 -0.01 -38.60
C GLY A 85 -117.17 -0.26 -38.57
N VAL A 86 -116.54 -0.52 -39.72
CA VAL A 86 -115.09 -0.75 -39.82
C VAL A 86 -114.35 0.42 -40.46
N MET A 87 -115.07 1.27 -41.21
CA MET A 87 -114.48 2.44 -41.86
C MET A 87 -114.11 3.57 -40.88
N ASP A 88 -114.53 3.48 -39.62
CA ASP A 88 -114.06 4.37 -38.54
C ASP A 88 -112.63 4.04 -38.07
N ASP A 89 -112.06 2.89 -38.47
CA ASP A 89 -110.66 2.58 -38.17
C ASP A 89 -109.74 3.45 -39.05
N PRO A 90 -108.83 4.26 -38.44
CA PRO A 90 -108.01 5.24 -39.16
C PRO A 90 -107.01 4.61 -40.13
N ASP A 91 -106.76 3.31 -40.01
CA ASP A 91 -105.87 2.59 -40.90
C ASP A 91 -106.61 1.93 -42.07
N VAL A 92 -107.95 1.77 -42.00
CA VAL A 92 -108.76 1.16 -43.08
C VAL A 92 -109.11 2.19 -44.15
N LEU A 93 -108.66 1.94 -45.39
CA LEU A 93 -108.85 2.82 -46.53
C LEU A 93 -110.09 2.47 -47.37
N TYR A 94 -110.35 1.18 -47.54
CA TYR A 94 -111.53 0.70 -48.27
C TYR A 94 -111.97 -0.67 -47.76
N CYS A 95 -113.24 -0.98 -47.96
CA CYS A 95 -113.80 -2.30 -47.78
C CYS A 95 -114.76 -2.67 -48.92
N ILE A 96 -114.69 -3.91 -49.40
CA ILE A 96 -115.49 -4.42 -50.52
C ILE A 96 -116.10 -5.75 -50.11
N ILE A 97 -117.40 -5.93 -50.30
CA ILE A 97 -118.10 -7.20 -50.13
C ILE A 97 -118.68 -7.63 -51.48
N SER A 98 -118.28 -8.80 -51.93
CA SER A 98 -118.66 -9.36 -53.23
C SER A 98 -119.42 -10.68 -53.09
N ASP A 99 -120.21 -11.03 -54.10
CA ASP A 99 -120.90 -12.32 -54.20
C ASP A 99 -119.97 -13.46 -54.64
N GLN A 100 -120.55 -14.65 -54.79
CA GLN A 100 -119.87 -15.86 -55.25
C GLN A 100 -119.37 -15.82 -56.71
N ARG A 101 -119.62 -14.75 -57.48
CA ARG A 101 -119.09 -14.54 -58.85
C ARG A 101 -118.10 -13.38 -58.90
N GLY A 102 -117.80 -12.77 -57.74
CA GLY A 102 -116.96 -11.57 -57.64
C GLY A 102 -117.68 -10.28 -58.04
N GLY A 103 -119.00 -10.31 -58.21
CA GLY A 103 -119.82 -9.11 -58.37
C GLY A 103 -119.87 -8.35 -57.05
N ILE A 104 -119.57 -7.06 -57.06
CA ILE A 104 -119.59 -6.23 -55.85
C ILE A 104 -121.04 -6.05 -55.42
N ILE A 105 -121.38 -6.53 -54.22
CA ILE A 105 -122.69 -6.31 -53.61
C ILE A 105 -122.70 -4.92 -52.98
N THR A 106 -121.63 -4.62 -52.23
CA THR A 106 -121.36 -3.28 -51.73
C THR A 106 -119.86 -3.03 -51.57
N SER A 107 -119.48 -1.78 -51.65
CA SER A 107 -118.13 -1.31 -51.39
C SER A 107 -118.20 0.07 -50.78
N TYR A 108 -117.33 0.33 -49.80
CA TYR A 108 -117.04 1.67 -49.32
C TYR A 108 -115.58 1.97 -49.59
N ASN A 109 -115.33 3.12 -50.19
CA ASN A 109 -114.00 3.58 -50.54
C ASN A 109 -113.91 5.08 -50.28
N GLN A 110 -112.94 5.50 -49.46
CA GLN A 110 -112.69 6.93 -49.25
C GLN A 110 -112.01 7.62 -50.44
N ASP A 111 -111.35 6.86 -51.35
CA ASP A 111 -110.57 7.39 -52.49
C ASP A 111 -111.00 6.71 -53.82
N SER A 112 -111.91 7.33 -54.59
CA SER A 112 -112.67 6.72 -55.72
C SER A 112 -111.90 6.35 -57.02
N ALA A 113 -110.63 5.95 -56.97
CA ALA A 113 -109.85 5.58 -58.16
C ALA A 113 -109.38 4.11 -58.16
N ASN A 114 -109.86 3.32 -59.13
CA ASN A 114 -109.46 1.96 -59.51
C ASN A 114 -108.87 1.08 -58.38
N LEU A 115 -109.77 0.59 -57.51
CA LEU A 115 -109.44 -0.47 -56.57
C LEU A 115 -109.08 -1.75 -57.31
N VAL A 116 -108.00 -2.41 -56.90
CA VAL A 116 -107.71 -3.78 -57.33
C VAL A 116 -108.69 -4.69 -56.62
N VAL A 117 -109.84 -4.92 -57.27
CA VAL A 117 -110.82 -5.91 -56.82
C VAL A 117 -110.26 -7.28 -57.13
N ILE A 118 -109.85 -8.00 -56.10
CA ILE A 118 -109.32 -9.35 -56.26
C ILE A 118 -110.51 -10.27 -56.58
N LYS A 119 -110.56 -10.93 -57.75
CA LYS A 119 -111.64 -11.89 -58.02
C LYS A 119 -111.53 -13.06 -57.05
N PRO A 120 -112.62 -13.49 -56.37
CA PRO A 120 -112.54 -14.61 -55.44
C PRO A 120 -112.29 -15.90 -56.21
N ALA A 121 -111.06 -16.42 -56.16
CA ALA A 121 -110.78 -17.80 -56.52
C ALA A 121 -111.20 -18.67 -55.33
N PHE A 122 -112.23 -19.51 -55.51
CA PHE A 122 -112.80 -20.32 -54.44
C PHE A 122 -111.86 -21.47 -54.03
N SER A 123 -111.03 -21.24 -53.01
CA SER A 123 -110.49 -22.30 -52.15
C SER A 123 -110.54 -21.83 -50.69
N THR A 124 -110.92 -22.72 -49.78
CA THR A 124 -111.11 -22.44 -48.34
C THR A 124 -109.80 -22.40 -47.55
N GLN A 125 -108.65 -22.33 -48.22
CA GLN A 125 -107.32 -22.28 -47.62
C GLN A 125 -106.38 -21.40 -48.46
N GLU A 126 -106.31 -20.09 -48.20
CA GLU A 126 -105.07 -19.29 -48.22
C GLU A 126 -105.27 -17.78 -47.95
N ARG A 127 -104.37 -17.22 -47.12
CA ARG A 127 -104.24 -15.80 -46.77
C ARG A 127 -103.76 -14.99 -47.97
N HIS A 128 -104.43 -13.87 -48.29
CA HIS A 128 -103.94 -12.92 -49.29
C HIS A 128 -103.79 -11.53 -48.66
N ALA A 129 -102.57 -11.23 -48.19
CA ALA A 129 -102.12 -9.89 -47.84
C ALA A 129 -101.17 -9.39 -48.94
N ILE A 130 -101.61 -8.47 -49.78
CA ILE A 130 -100.79 -7.95 -50.89
C ILE A 130 -100.49 -6.49 -50.61
N GLU A 131 -99.20 -6.16 -50.47
CA GLU A 131 -98.72 -4.79 -50.36
C GLU A 131 -98.53 -4.21 -51.76
N TYR A 132 -99.21 -3.12 -52.06
CA TYR A 132 -99.00 -2.37 -53.29
C TYR A 132 -99.09 -0.88 -53.01
N THR A 133 -98.55 -0.08 -53.92
CA THR A 133 -98.71 1.37 -53.86
C THR A 133 -99.82 1.76 -54.82
N ASN A 134 -100.83 2.46 -54.34
CA ASN A 134 -101.88 2.96 -55.22
C ASN A 134 -101.35 4.08 -56.14
N ALA A 135 -102.14 4.49 -57.12
CA ALA A 135 -101.77 5.55 -58.07
C ALA A 135 -101.46 6.91 -57.39
N ASN A 136 -101.91 7.12 -56.13
CA ASN A 136 -101.64 8.33 -55.35
C ASN A 136 -100.34 8.22 -54.50
N GLY A 137 -99.54 7.18 -54.71
CA GLY A 137 -98.26 6.99 -54.00
C GLY A 137 -98.41 6.52 -52.55
N LYS A 138 -99.62 6.15 -52.11
CA LYS A 138 -99.85 5.58 -50.77
C LYS A 138 -99.63 4.07 -50.81
N GLY A 139 -98.77 3.57 -49.95
CA GLY A 139 -98.64 2.14 -49.69
C GLY A 139 -99.89 1.62 -48.99
N ILE A 140 -100.45 0.53 -49.52
CA ILE A 140 -101.65 -0.14 -49.00
C ILE A 140 -101.34 -1.63 -48.84
N ILE A 141 -101.84 -2.21 -47.76
CA ILE A 141 -101.91 -3.66 -47.56
C ILE A 141 -103.35 -4.09 -47.79
N ASN A 142 -103.62 -4.86 -48.85
CA ASN A 142 -104.95 -5.38 -49.15
C ASN A 142 -105.11 -6.79 -48.60
N LEU A 143 -106.18 -7.02 -47.84
CA LEU A 143 -106.50 -8.25 -47.13
C LEU A 143 -107.87 -8.77 -47.57
N ALA A 144 -107.93 -10.01 -48.04
CA ALA A 144 -109.17 -10.64 -48.53
C ALA A 144 -109.54 -11.91 -47.74
N MET A 145 -110.83 -12.11 -47.44
CA MET A 145 -111.37 -13.32 -46.82
C MET A 145 -112.70 -13.80 -47.43
N PRO A 146 -112.94 -15.11 -47.56
CA PRO A 146 -114.20 -15.67 -48.09
C PRO A 146 -115.33 -15.68 -47.05
N VAL A 147 -116.57 -15.55 -47.51
CA VAL A 147 -117.82 -15.65 -46.73
C VAL A 147 -118.45 -17.02 -46.99
N VAL A 148 -118.71 -17.84 -45.96
CA VAL A 148 -119.10 -19.27 -46.10
C VAL A 148 -120.38 -19.66 -45.36
N LEU A 149 -121.19 -20.56 -45.93
CA LEU A 149 -122.43 -21.13 -45.37
C LEU A 149 -122.33 -22.66 -45.12
N ALA A 150 -122.94 -23.20 -44.05
CA ALA A 150 -122.97 -24.63 -43.70
C ALA A 150 -124.39 -25.22 -43.85
N ALA A 151 -124.52 -26.46 -44.34
CA ALA A 151 -125.81 -27.12 -44.63
C ALA A 151 -126.17 -28.21 -43.60
N ALA A 152 -127.08 -27.91 -42.67
CA ALA A 152 -127.99 -28.85 -41.97
C ALA A 152 -128.89 -28.08 -40.97
N ALA A 153 -130.14 -27.81 -41.36
CA ALA A 153 -131.31 -27.59 -40.49
C ALA A 153 -132.57 -27.64 -41.40
N GLU A 154 -132.91 -28.86 -41.83
CA GLU A 154 -134.13 -29.20 -42.60
C GLU A 154 -135.25 -29.68 -41.64
N GLN A 155 -136.51 -29.53 -42.06
CA GLN A 155 -137.69 -30.26 -41.59
C GLN A 155 -137.98 -30.31 -40.07
N LYS A 156 -138.81 -29.37 -39.60
CA LYS A 156 -139.96 -29.64 -38.69
C LYS A 156 -140.84 -28.38 -38.57
N GLU A 157 -141.89 -28.33 -39.38
CA GLU A 157 -143.07 -27.48 -39.20
C GLU A 157 -144.03 -28.13 -38.17
N GLU A 158 -144.80 -27.26 -37.50
CA GLU A 158 -146.13 -27.48 -36.89
C GLU A 158 -146.32 -28.44 -35.69
N LYS A 159 -146.30 -27.85 -34.48
CA LYS A 159 -147.41 -27.79 -33.50
C LYS A 159 -146.96 -26.82 -32.39
N SER A 160 -147.46 -25.58 -32.38
CA SER A 160 -148.76 -25.14 -31.86
C SER A 160 -148.81 -25.09 -30.33
N SER A 161 -148.90 -23.84 -29.86
CA SER A 161 -149.79 -23.33 -28.80
C SER A 161 -149.65 -23.84 -27.36
N ALA A 162 -149.15 -22.97 -26.48
CA ALA A 162 -149.97 -22.32 -25.45
C ALA A 162 -149.17 -21.28 -24.65
N LEU A 163 -149.84 -20.15 -24.37
CA LEU A 163 -149.66 -19.16 -23.30
C LEU A 163 -148.52 -18.14 -23.50
N GLU A 164 -148.81 -16.91 -23.94
CA GLU A 164 -149.47 -15.79 -23.24
C GLU A 164 -148.62 -15.13 -22.14
N GLU A 165 -148.62 -13.80 -22.25
CA GLU A 165 -148.56 -12.82 -21.16
C GLU A 165 -147.22 -12.52 -20.46
N ASP A 166 -146.66 -11.38 -20.89
CA ASP A 166 -146.68 -10.12 -20.13
C ASP A 166 -145.46 -9.66 -19.29
N PHE A 167 -145.32 -8.34 -19.28
CA PHE A 167 -144.57 -7.45 -18.37
C PHE A 167 -143.03 -7.29 -18.41
N PHE A 168 -142.64 -6.16 -19.02
CA PHE A 168 -141.85 -5.00 -18.52
C PHE A 168 -140.52 -5.11 -17.74
N SER A 169 -139.72 -4.06 -17.99
CA SER A 169 -138.66 -3.42 -17.17
C SER A 169 -137.28 -4.09 -17.22
N ASP A 170 -136.26 -3.43 -17.78
CA ASP A 170 -135.49 -2.25 -17.35
C ASP A 170 -134.26 -2.63 -16.50
N ASP A 171 -133.19 -1.92 -16.81
CA ASP A 171 -131.95 -1.72 -16.06
C ASP A 171 -130.84 -2.79 -15.99
N ALA A 172 -129.72 -2.35 -16.57
CA ALA A 172 -128.44 -2.09 -15.92
C ALA A 172 -127.55 -3.26 -15.46
N ASP A 173 -126.32 -3.16 -15.98
CA ASP A 173 -125.04 -3.40 -15.31
C ASP A 173 -124.93 -4.57 -14.33
N LEU A 174 -124.06 -5.51 -14.69
CA LEU A 174 -122.93 -6.02 -13.89
C LEU A 174 -122.63 -7.44 -14.34
N MET A 175 -121.43 -7.69 -14.88
CA MET A 175 -120.76 -8.97 -14.67
C MET A 175 -119.25 -8.76 -14.62
N ALA A 176 -118.75 -8.64 -13.39
CA ALA A 176 -117.46 -9.21 -13.04
C ALA A 176 -117.70 -10.64 -12.56
N GLY A 177 -116.85 -11.58 -12.99
CA GLY A 177 -116.51 -12.75 -12.18
C GLY A 177 -116.89 -14.13 -12.71
N SER A 178 -115.83 -14.87 -13.06
CA SER A 178 -115.56 -16.28 -12.73
C SER A 178 -116.37 -17.43 -13.37
N ASN A 179 -115.57 -18.27 -14.04
CA ASN A 179 -115.52 -19.74 -14.00
C ASN A 179 -116.71 -20.63 -14.43
N ALA A 180 -116.30 -21.56 -15.31
CA ALA A 180 -116.80 -22.91 -15.60
C ALA A 180 -117.87 -23.06 -16.70
N PRO A 181 -117.92 -24.23 -17.38
CA PRO A 181 -116.85 -25.10 -17.90
C PRO A 181 -116.99 -25.32 -19.43
N GLU A 182 -116.04 -26.05 -20.03
CA GLU A 182 -116.07 -26.49 -21.44
C GLU A 182 -117.41 -27.09 -21.91
N PRO A 183 -117.66 -27.03 -23.23
CA PRO A 183 -118.10 -28.22 -23.93
C PRO A 183 -117.13 -28.58 -25.05
N ALA A 184 -116.67 -29.83 -25.01
CA ALA A 184 -116.05 -30.50 -26.14
C ALA A 184 -116.99 -30.47 -27.37
N VAL A 185 -116.46 -30.02 -28.51
CA VAL A 185 -117.11 -30.21 -29.81
C VAL A 185 -116.17 -31.00 -30.71
N SER A 186 -116.47 -32.29 -30.77
CA SER A 186 -116.05 -33.24 -31.79
C SER A 186 -116.48 -32.84 -33.21
N LYS A 187 -115.97 -33.61 -34.18
CA LYS A 187 -116.51 -33.85 -35.54
C LYS A 187 -116.01 -32.93 -36.63
N ASP A 188 -115.06 -33.48 -37.40
CA ASP A 188 -115.38 -34.05 -38.71
C ASP A 188 -116.88 -33.91 -39.10
N ALA A 189 -117.24 -32.72 -39.59
CA ALA A 189 -118.52 -32.43 -40.21
C ALA A 189 -118.35 -31.18 -41.08
N GLY A 190 -118.57 -31.33 -42.38
CA GLY A 190 -118.68 -30.20 -43.29
C GLY A 190 -117.60 -30.08 -44.35
N GLN A 191 -117.13 -31.22 -44.91
CA GLN A 191 -117.18 -31.28 -46.38
C GLN A 191 -118.60 -30.82 -46.79
N ASN A 192 -118.67 -29.79 -47.63
CA ASN A 192 -119.83 -28.95 -47.96
C ASN A 192 -120.05 -27.67 -47.11
N LYS A 193 -119.00 -26.86 -46.91
CA LYS A 193 -119.16 -25.40 -46.73
C LYS A 193 -119.23 -24.73 -48.10
N ARG A 194 -120.34 -24.05 -48.41
CA ARG A 194 -120.50 -23.33 -49.68
C ARG A 194 -120.04 -21.89 -49.49
N VAL A 195 -119.06 -21.46 -50.27
CA VAL A 195 -118.66 -20.05 -50.28
C VAL A 195 -119.74 -19.26 -51.01
N ILE A 196 -120.22 -18.19 -50.40
CA ILE A 196 -121.32 -17.36 -50.91
C ILE A 196 -120.88 -15.94 -51.27
N GLY A 197 -119.66 -15.54 -50.87
CA GLY A 197 -119.08 -14.25 -51.20
C GLY A 197 -117.65 -14.07 -50.68
N ALA A 198 -117.14 -12.85 -50.72
CA ALA A 198 -115.84 -12.48 -50.14
C ALA A 198 -115.85 -11.04 -49.62
N VAL A 199 -115.02 -10.77 -48.61
CA VAL A 199 -114.76 -9.44 -48.06
C VAL A 199 -113.30 -9.07 -48.29
N GLN A 200 -113.05 -7.83 -48.72
CA GLN A 200 -111.71 -7.28 -48.91
C GLN A 200 -111.59 -5.97 -48.14
N VAL A 201 -110.49 -5.78 -47.44
CA VAL A 201 -110.18 -4.57 -46.68
C VAL A 201 -108.77 -4.11 -47.03
N GLY A 202 -108.62 -2.85 -47.44
CA GLY A 202 -107.32 -2.23 -47.70
C GLY A 202 -106.90 -1.33 -46.54
N ILE A 203 -105.65 -1.44 -46.10
CA ILE A 203 -105.10 -0.71 -44.95
C ILE A 203 -103.92 0.18 -45.37
N THR A 204 -103.88 1.45 -44.93
CA THR A 204 -102.84 2.40 -45.32
C THR A 204 -101.59 2.31 -44.44
N LEU A 205 -100.42 2.36 -45.08
CA LEU A 205 -99.10 2.44 -44.42
C LEU A 205 -98.71 3.87 -43.99
N SER A 206 -99.58 4.86 -44.22
CA SER A 206 -99.24 6.28 -44.03
C SER A 206 -99.05 6.64 -42.55
N ASN A 207 -99.80 6.03 -41.64
CA ASN A 207 -99.71 6.27 -40.20
C ASN A 207 -98.43 5.68 -39.58
N MET A 208 -97.89 4.61 -40.16
CA MET A 208 -96.64 3.95 -39.74
C MET A 208 -95.42 4.86 -39.84
N LYS A 209 -95.34 5.73 -40.85
CA LYS A 209 -94.21 6.66 -41.03
C LYS A 209 -94.09 7.68 -39.89
N LYS A 210 -95.22 8.09 -39.29
CA LYS A 210 -95.23 9.03 -38.16
C LYS A 210 -94.76 8.38 -36.86
N GLU A 211 -95.14 7.12 -36.61
CA GLU A 211 -94.70 6.39 -35.41
C GLU A 211 -93.20 6.07 -35.43
N ILE A 212 -92.65 5.69 -36.59
CA ILE A 212 -91.20 5.44 -36.75
C ILE A 212 -90.38 6.71 -36.47
N ALA A 213 -90.83 7.88 -36.95
CA ALA A 213 -90.11 9.14 -36.76
C ALA A 213 -90.07 9.58 -35.28
N ALA A 214 -91.16 9.35 -34.53
CA ALA A 214 -91.21 9.66 -33.09
C ALA A 214 -90.26 8.76 -32.28
N SER A 215 -90.13 7.49 -32.66
CA SER A 215 -89.25 6.54 -32.00
C SER A 215 -87.76 6.79 -32.28
N ILE A 216 -87.38 7.19 -33.49
CA ILE A 216 -85.99 7.56 -33.83
C ILE A 216 -85.51 8.73 -32.95
N ARG A 217 -86.36 9.72 -32.67
CA ARG A 217 -86.01 10.89 -31.85
C ARG A 217 -85.65 10.52 -30.40
N LYS A 218 -86.33 9.53 -29.81
CA LYS A 218 -86.03 9.05 -28.44
C LYS A 218 -84.69 8.33 -28.38
N THR A 219 -84.37 7.50 -29.38
CA THR A 219 -83.09 6.75 -29.43
C THR A 219 -81.88 7.68 -29.55
N VAL A 220 -81.99 8.77 -30.31
CA VAL A 220 -80.93 9.79 -30.45
C VAL A 220 -80.69 10.57 -29.14
N LEU A 221 -81.74 10.85 -28.37
CA LEU A 221 -81.59 11.53 -27.08
C LEU A 221 -80.88 10.66 -26.04
N TYR A 222 -81.21 9.36 -25.97
CA TYR A 222 -80.55 8.45 -25.03
C TYR A 222 -79.08 8.21 -25.36
N SER A 223 -78.71 8.12 -26.63
CA SER A 223 -77.32 7.96 -27.05
C SER A 223 -76.46 9.19 -26.71
N ALA A 224 -77.01 10.40 -26.87
CA ALA A 224 -76.33 11.64 -26.50
C ALA A 224 -76.02 11.71 -24.98
N LEU A 225 -76.93 11.25 -24.12
CA LEU A 225 -76.74 11.26 -22.67
C LEU A 225 -75.59 10.34 -22.22
N ILE A 226 -75.54 9.12 -22.76
CA ILE A 226 -74.49 8.13 -22.44
C ILE A 226 -73.11 8.66 -22.84
N PHE A 227 -73.02 9.34 -23.98
CA PHE A 227 -71.77 9.92 -24.44
C PHE A 227 -71.23 11.00 -23.49
N VAL A 228 -72.10 11.88 -22.99
CA VAL A 228 -71.71 12.93 -22.02
C VAL A 228 -71.20 12.33 -20.71
N VAL A 229 -71.90 11.32 -20.17
CA VAL A 229 -71.46 10.63 -18.94
C VAL A 229 -70.11 9.96 -19.14
N GLY A 230 -69.92 9.26 -20.26
CA GLY A 230 -68.66 8.61 -20.59
C GLY A 230 -67.50 9.61 -20.74
N PHE A 231 -67.76 10.79 -21.32
CA PHE A 231 -66.76 11.84 -21.47
C PHE A 231 -66.28 12.40 -20.11
N VAL A 232 -67.20 12.64 -19.17
CA VAL A 232 -66.86 13.12 -17.82
C VAL A 232 -66.01 12.09 -17.07
N LEU A 233 -66.37 10.80 -17.18
CA LEU A 233 -65.66 9.71 -16.51
C LEU A 233 -64.22 9.55 -17.04
N ALA A 234 -64.04 9.66 -18.36
CA ALA A 234 -62.72 9.67 -19.00
C ALA A 234 -61.84 10.84 -18.53
N PHE A 235 -62.42 12.03 -18.39
CA PHE A 235 -61.71 13.22 -17.91
C PHE A 235 -61.25 13.09 -16.44
N TRP A 236 -62.07 12.45 -15.61
CA TRP A 236 -61.76 12.19 -14.20
C TRP A 236 -60.60 11.20 -14.04
N ILE A 237 -60.66 10.04 -14.72
CA ILE A 237 -59.59 9.01 -14.69
C ILE A 237 -58.25 9.58 -15.17
N GLY A 238 -58.24 10.33 -16.27
CA GLY A 238 -57.02 10.96 -16.78
C GLY A 238 -56.37 11.95 -15.80
N SER A 239 -57.16 12.54 -14.90
CA SER A 239 -56.69 13.51 -13.90
C SER A 239 -56.15 12.84 -12.62
N VAL A 240 -56.74 11.72 -12.18
CA VAL A 240 -56.35 11.01 -10.94
C VAL A 240 -54.99 10.31 -11.09
N ILE A 241 -54.69 9.73 -12.24
CA ILE A 241 -53.45 8.98 -12.48
C ILE A 241 -52.28 9.90 -12.88
N SER A 242 -52.55 10.94 -13.69
CA SER A 242 -51.48 11.76 -14.28
C SER A 242 -50.83 12.74 -13.30
N ALA A 243 -51.52 13.16 -12.24
CA ALA A 243 -50.99 14.16 -11.31
C ALA A 243 -49.91 13.59 -10.36
N PRO A 244 -50.09 12.41 -9.73
CA PRO A 244 -49.04 11.75 -8.95
C PRO A 244 -47.78 11.43 -9.77
N LEU A 245 -47.94 10.86 -10.97
CA LEU A 245 -46.83 10.55 -11.88
C LEU A 245 -46.01 11.79 -12.26
N LYS A 246 -46.68 12.92 -12.51
CA LYS A 246 -45.99 14.17 -12.82
C LYS A 246 -45.13 14.66 -11.65
N LYS A 247 -45.58 14.49 -10.39
CA LYS A 247 -44.78 14.85 -9.21
C LYS A 247 -43.50 14.01 -9.12
N VAL A 248 -43.60 12.69 -9.33
CA VAL A 248 -42.44 11.80 -9.33
C VAL A 248 -41.43 12.21 -10.41
N VAL A 249 -41.90 12.47 -11.63
CA VAL A 249 -41.06 12.91 -12.75
C VAL A 249 -40.43 14.28 -12.49
N THR A 250 -41.17 15.23 -11.91
CA THR A 250 -40.62 16.56 -11.59
C THR A 250 -39.52 16.46 -10.54
N ILE A 251 -39.69 15.68 -9.48
CA ILE A 251 -38.65 15.48 -8.46
C ILE A 251 -37.41 14.81 -9.07
N LEU A 252 -37.60 13.82 -9.97
CA LEU A 252 -36.50 13.18 -10.69
C LEU A 252 -35.75 14.16 -11.60
N ASN A 253 -36.47 15.00 -12.34
CA ASN A 253 -35.87 16.00 -13.22
C ASN A 253 -35.12 17.07 -12.43
N ASP A 254 -35.71 17.62 -11.36
CA ASP A 254 -35.06 18.59 -10.48
C ASP A 254 -33.78 18.02 -9.84
N MET A 255 -33.77 16.72 -9.53
CA MET A 255 -32.60 16.03 -8.99
C MET A 255 -31.52 15.78 -10.06
N SER A 256 -31.91 15.58 -11.32
CA SER A 256 -30.97 15.36 -12.44
C SER A 256 -30.43 16.66 -13.06
N GLU A 257 -31.20 17.75 -13.01
CA GLU A 257 -30.87 19.05 -13.62
C GLU A 257 -30.41 20.11 -12.59
N GLY A 258 -30.70 19.92 -11.29
CA GLY A 258 -30.28 20.79 -10.18
C GLY A 258 -29.01 20.31 -9.43
N GLU A 259 -28.72 20.86 -8.25
CA GLU A 259 -27.53 20.58 -7.41
C GLU A 259 -27.44 19.13 -6.86
N GLY A 260 -28.30 18.21 -7.29
CA GLY A 260 -28.26 16.81 -6.89
C GLY A 260 -28.52 16.57 -5.40
N ASP A 261 -29.53 17.24 -4.83
CA ASP A 261 -29.89 17.10 -3.41
C ASP A 261 -30.52 15.72 -3.11
N LEU A 262 -29.67 14.75 -2.77
CA LEU A 262 -30.03 13.39 -2.38
C LEU A 262 -30.76 13.30 -1.01
N SER A 263 -31.05 14.42 -0.34
CA SER A 263 -31.87 14.43 0.87
C SER A 263 -33.37 14.38 0.58
N GLN A 264 -33.77 14.66 -0.65
CA GLN A 264 -35.17 14.64 -1.06
C GLN A 264 -35.77 13.23 -0.98
N ARG A 265 -37.03 13.15 -0.53
CA ARG A 265 -37.80 11.92 -0.46
C ARG A 265 -39.18 12.14 -1.06
N ILE A 266 -39.68 11.12 -1.76
CA ILE A 266 -41.03 11.14 -2.32
C ILE A 266 -41.99 10.66 -1.23
N HIS A 267 -42.66 11.61 -0.58
CA HIS A 267 -43.74 11.32 0.38
C HIS A 267 -45.08 11.27 -0.33
N LEU A 268 -45.44 10.07 -0.80
CA LEU A 268 -46.69 9.85 -1.53
C LEU A 268 -47.50 8.76 -0.81
N LYS A 269 -48.61 9.14 -0.18
CA LYS A 269 -49.57 8.18 0.41
C LYS A 269 -50.47 7.65 -0.69
N SER A 270 -50.04 6.56 -1.31
CA SER A 270 -50.85 5.77 -2.25
C SER A 270 -50.58 4.29 -2.03
N ASN A 271 -51.62 3.47 -2.12
CA ASN A 271 -51.53 2.01 -1.96
C ASN A 271 -51.59 1.31 -3.33
N ASP A 272 -51.07 1.98 -4.36
CA ASP A 272 -51.04 1.53 -5.74
C ASP A 272 -49.59 1.49 -6.26
N GLU A 273 -49.43 1.20 -7.56
CA GLU A 273 -48.13 1.10 -8.22
C GLU A 273 -47.31 2.40 -8.14
N VAL A 274 -47.97 3.55 -7.96
CA VAL A 274 -47.29 4.84 -7.78
C VAL A 274 -46.71 4.97 -6.36
N GLY A 275 -47.39 4.40 -5.35
CA GLY A 275 -46.86 4.27 -3.99
C GLY A 275 -45.64 3.36 -3.92
N ASP A 276 -45.69 2.20 -4.58
CA ASP A 276 -44.55 1.27 -4.66
C ASP A 276 -43.34 1.91 -5.36
N LEU A 277 -43.57 2.68 -6.43
CA LEU A 277 -42.53 3.43 -7.11
C LEU A 277 -41.87 4.47 -6.18
N ALA A 278 -42.66 5.19 -5.37
CA ALA A 278 -42.14 6.16 -4.40
C ALA A 278 -41.30 5.49 -3.31
N ASN A 279 -41.74 4.32 -2.80
CA ASN A 279 -40.99 3.54 -1.80
C ASN A 279 -39.69 2.96 -2.37
N GLY A 280 -39.73 2.41 -3.58
CA GLY A 280 -38.54 1.91 -4.28
C GLY A 280 -37.51 3.02 -4.54
N PHE A 281 -37.99 4.21 -4.94
CA PHE A 281 -37.15 5.38 -5.10
C PHE A 281 -36.50 5.84 -3.79
N ASN A 282 -37.26 5.89 -2.68
CA ASN A 282 -36.71 6.28 -1.38
C ASN A 282 -35.64 5.29 -0.90
N THR A 283 -35.88 3.98 -1.06
CA THR A 283 -34.88 2.92 -0.76
C THR A 283 -33.59 3.10 -1.58
N PHE A 284 -33.73 3.45 -2.87
CA PHE A 284 -32.58 3.75 -3.73
C PHE A 284 -31.83 5.00 -3.28
N MET A 285 -32.55 6.05 -2.86
CA MET A 285 -31.96 7.28 -2.31
C MET A 285 -31.22 7.04 -0.98
N ASP A 286 -31.70 6.13 -0.14
CA ASP A 286 -31.01 5.76 1.10
C ASP A 286 -29.62 5.15 0.79
N LYS A 287 -29.53 4.26 -0.20
CA LYS A 287 -28.23 3.72 -0.68
C LYS A 287 -27.33 4.81 -1.25
N PHE A 288 -27.88 5.74 -2.02
CA PHE A 288 -27.11 6.85 -2.59
C PHE A 288 -26.57 7.81 -1.52
N GLN A 289 -27.28 8.01 -0.42
CA GLN A 289 -26.77 8.77 0.71
C GLN A 289 -25.60 8.06 1.41
N GLU A 290 -25.61 6.74 1.50
CA GLU A 290 -24.45 6.00 2.01
C GLU A 290 -23.23 6.18 1.10
N VAL A 291 -23.40 6.15 -0.22
CA VAL A 291 -22.32 6.47 -1.18
C VAL A 291 -21.82 7.91 -0.99
N LYS A 292 -22.72 8.88 -0.77
CA LYS A 292 -22.33 10.26 -0.45
C LYS A 292 -21.49 10.33 0.82
N LYS A 293 -21.82 9.57 1.87
CA LYS A 293 -20.99 9.49 3.09
C LYS A 293 -19.59 8.97 2.80
N ILE A 294 -19.46 7.93 1.96
CA ILE A 294 -18.15 7.42 1.52
C ILE A 294 -17.37 8.51 0.79
N SER A 295 -18.00 9.23 -0.14
CA SER A 295 -17.36 10.33 -0.87
C SER A 295 -16.92 11.49 0.04
N VAL A 296 -17.77 11.93 0.96
CA VAL A 296 -17.43 12.99 1.93
C VAL A 296 -16.28 12.54 2.84
N PHE A 297 -16.28 11.28 3.28
CA PHE A 297 -15.20 10.73 4.07
C PHE A 297 -13.87 10.69 3.31
N LEU A 298 -13.89 10.24 2.05
CA LEU A 298 -12.71 10.20 1.18
C LEU A 298 -12.12 11.59 0.95
N ASN A 299 -12.96 12.57 0.62
CA ASN A 299 -12.52 13.96 0.49
C ASN A 299 -11.99 14.50 1.83
N GLY A 300 -12.65 14.18 2.95
CA GLY A 300 -12.16 14.52 4.27
C GLY A 300 -10.81 13.90 4.61
N LEU A 301 -10.53 12.68 4.14
CA LEU A 301 -9.23 12.03 4.33
C LEU A 301 -8.14 12.65 3.43
N ALA A 302 -8.50 13.01 2.19
CA ALA A 302 -7.60 13.62 1.22
C ALA A 302 -7.25 15.08 1.56
N ASP A 303 -8.24 15.88 1.97
CA ASP A 303 -8.09 17.32 2.23
C ASP A 303 -7.80 17.63 3.71
N GLY A 304 -8.27 16.78 4.63
CA GLY A 304 -8.33 17.06 6.07
C GLY A 304 -7.19 16.51 6.93
N GLY A 305 -6.01 16.28 6.35
CA GLY A 305 -4.82 15.87 7.12
C GLY A 305 -4.73 14.37 7.45
N GLY A 306 -5.25 13.51 6.57
CA GLY A 306 -4.94 12.07 6.60
C GLY A 306 -5.23 11.39 7.93
N ASP A 307 -6.39 11.65 8.52
CA ASP A 307 -6.80 11.02 9.78
C ASP A 307 -7.16 9.54 9.58
N LEU A 308 -6.14 8.69 9.70
CA LEU A 308 -6.24 7.24 9.51
C LEU A 308 -6.87 6.53 10.72
N THR A 309 -7.34 7.25 11.74
CA THR A 309 -8.04 6.66 12.90
C THR A 309 -9.55 6.49 12.68
N LYS A 310 -10.11 7.22 11.70
CA LYS A 310 -11.55 7.23 11.39
C LYS A 310 -11.96 6.06 10.49
N ARG A 311 -13.21 5.59 10.63
CA ARG A 311 -13.78 4.49 9.85
C ARG A 311 -15.17 4.88 9.33
N LEU A 312 -15.55 4.33 8.18
CA LEU A 312 -16.83 4.63 7.52
C LEU A 312 -18.03 4.13 8.33
N ASN A 313 -17.90 3.00 9.03
CA ASN A 313 -18.92 2.41 9.91
C ASN A 313 -20.33 2.34 9.27
N ILE A 314 -20.41 1.88 8.02
CA ILE A 314 -21.68 1.71 7.31
C ILE A 314 -22.29 0.35 7.65
N ALA A 315 -23.54 0.34 8.13
CA ALA A 315 -24.23 -0.85 8.63
C ALA A 315 -24.88 -1.71 7.53
N SER A 316 -24.96 -1.22 6.29
CA SER A 316 -25.51 -1.96 5.17
C SER A 316 -24.76 -3.29 4.92
N GLN A 317 -25.49 -4.30 4.46
CA GLN A 317 -24.94 -5.61 4.10
C GLN A 317 -24.86 -5.85 2.58
N ASP A 318 -25.18 -4.83 1.78
CA ASP A 318 -25.10 -4.89 0.33
C ASP A 318 -23.71 -4.52 -0.20
N GLU A 319 -23.59 -4.28 -1.50
CA GLU A 319 -22.34 -3.91 -2.17
C GLU A 319 -21.72 -2.63 -1.58
N ILE A 320 -22.53 -1.69 -1.08
CA ILE A 320 -22.05 -0.47 -0.43
C ILE A 320 -21.41 -0.80 0.92
N GLY A 321 -22.04 -1.70 1.68
CA GLY A 321 -21.47 -2.23 2.93
C GLY A 321 -20.15 -2.97 2.72
N MET A 322 -20.05 -3.78 1.66
CA MET A 322 -18.79 -4.46 1.29
C MET A 322 -17.69 -3.46 0.91
N LEU A 323 -18.03 -2.42 0.14
CA LEU A 323 -17.09 -1.35 -0.23
C LEU A 323 -16.58 -0.62 1.02
N ALA A 324 -17.46 -0.27 1.95
CA ALA A 324 -17.10 0.40 3.19
C ALA A 324 -16.13 -0.45 4.04
N LYS A 325 -16.42 -1.75 4.22
CA LYS A 325 -15.52 -2.69 4.90
C LYS A 325 -14.18 -2.85 4.21
N GLY A 326 -14.17 -2.93 2.87
CA GLY A 326 -12.95 -3.01 2.07
C GLY A 326 -12.07 -1.77 2.24
N PHE A 327 -12.69 -0.59 2.26
CA PHE A 327 -12.02 0.69 2.49
C PHE A 327 -11.49 0.82 3.92
N ASP A 328 -12.27 0.43 4.93
CA ASP A 328 -11.82 0.42 6.33
C ASP A 328 -10.58 -0.48 6.49
N ARG A 329 -10.58 -1.68 5.90
CA ARG A 329 -9.43 -2.60 5.89
C ARG A 329 -8.21 -2.02 5.16
N PHE A 330 -8.42 -1.27 4.07
CA PHE A 330 -7.34 -0.57 3.38
C PHE A 330 -6.76 0.53 4.27
N THR A 331 -7.61 1.29 4.95
CA THR A 331 -7.22 2.33 5.91
C THR A 331 -6.46 1.75 7.11
N ASP A 332 -6.87 0.59 7.63
CA ASP A 332 -6.12 -0.15 8.67
C ASP A 332 -4.70 -0.48 8.20
N LYS A 333 -4.54 -1.04 6.99
CA LYS A 333 -3.21 -1.37 6.46
C LYS A 333 -2.34 -0.12 6.25
N LEU A 334 -2.92 0.97 5.75
CA LEU A 334 -2.19 2.24 5.62
C LEU A 334 -1.79 2.80 6.99
N HIS A 335 -2.70 2.76 7.97
CA HIS A 335 -2.44 3.21 9.34
C HIS A 335 -1.25 2.47 9.95
N ASP A 336 -1.23 1.14 9.82
CA ASP A 336 -0.13 0.31 10.31
C ASP A 336 1.20 0.61 9.60
N ILE A 337 1.19 0.81 8.28
CA ILE A 337 2.38 1.18 7.50
C ILE A 337 2.92 2.53 7.99
N ILE A 338 2.07 3.56 8.09
CA ILE A 338 2.50 4.90 8.54
C ILE A 338 3.03 4.84 9.97
N LYS A 339 2.40 4.05 10.86
CA LYS A 339 2.88 3.85 12.23
C LYS A 339 4.26 3.17 12.28
N GLN A 340 4.51 2.17 11.43
CA GLN A 340 5.82 1.53 11.33
C GLN A 340 6.87 2.49 10.75
N VAL A 341 6.53 3.28 9.73
CA VAL A 341 7.43 4.31 9.18
C VAL A 341 7.76 5.36 10.24
N ALA A 342 6.78 5.82 11.04
CA ALA A 342 7.00 6.73 12.16
C ALA A 342 8.01 6.15 13.17
N ALA A 343 7.77 4.91 13.61
CA ALA A 343 8.64 4.24 14.58
C ALA A 343 10.06 4.02 14.05
N ASN A 344 10.20 3.66 12.77
CA ASN A 344 11.51 3.49 12.14
C ASN A 344 12.23 4.84 11.94
N THR A 345 11.50 5.92 11.66
CA THR A 345 12.07 7.26 11.54
C THR A 345 12.71 7.71 12.87
N GLU A 346 12.04 7.47 14.01
CA GLU A 346 12.60 7.77 15.34
C GLU A 346 13.84 6.91 15.63
N LYS A 347 13.84 5.62 15.27
CA LYS A 347 15.03 4.75 15.41
C LYS A 347 16.21 5.23 14.56
N ILE A 348 15.96 5.64 13.31
CA ILE A 348 16.99 6.19 12.42
C ILE A 348 17.51 7.51 12.99
N SER A 349 16.64 8.38 13.52
CA SER A 349 17.04 9.63 14.16
C SER A 349 17.98 9.38 15.35
N ALA A 350 17.64 8.46 16.24
CA ALA A 350 18.48 8.10 17.38
C ALA A 350 19.84 7.50 16.95
N ALA A 351 19.83 6.59 15.97
CA ALA A 351 21.05 6.02 15.41
C ALA A 351 21.93 7.10 14.75
N SER A 352 21.31 8.03 14.02
CA SER A 352 21.98 9.16 13.38
C SER A 352 22.68 10.08 14.36
N GLN A 353 22.02 10.40 15.48
CA GLN A 353 22.64 11.18 16.56
C GLN A 353 23.83 10.44 17.18
N SER A 354 23.69 9.14 17.45
CA SER A 354 24.79 8.32 17.98
C SER A 354 26.00 8.27 17.04
N VAL A 355 25.78 8.20 15.72
CA VAL A 355 26.86 8.24 14.73
C VAL A 355 27.50 9.62 14.70
N SER A 356 26.71 10.70 14.79
CA SER A 356 27.23 12.08 14.85
C SER A 356 28.13 12.29 16.08
N ASP A 357 27.74 11.79 17.25
CA ASP A 357 28.56 11.85 18.47
C ASP A 357 29.87 11.06 18.31
N THR A 358 29.81 9.91 17.63
CA THR A 358 30.99 9.08 17.33
C THR A 358 31.95 9.79 16.37
N ILE A 359 31.44 10.49 15.36
CA ILE A 359 32.24 11.29 14.43
C ILE A 359 33.01 12.40 15.15
N ILE A 360 32.39 13.09 16.11
CA ILE A 360 33.05 14.14 16.90
C ILE A 360 34.20 13.55 17.74
N LYS A 361 33.99 12.38 18.35
CA LYS A 361 35.06 11.68 19.09
C LYS A 361 36.20 11.26 18.14
N LEU A 362 35.86 10.64 17.02
CA LEU A 362 36.83 10.17 16.04
C LEU A 362 37.66 11.33 15.46
N ALA A 363 37.05 12.49 15.23
CA ALA A 363 37.76 13.69 14.79
C ALA A 363 38.87 14.11 15.78
N ARG A 364 38.59 14.05 17.09
CA ARG A 364 39.57 14.38 18.14
C ARG A 364 40.67 13.33 18.23
N GLU A 365 40.31 12.05 18.16
CA GLU A 365 41.29 10.95 18.18
C GLU A 365 42.25 11.01 16.98
N VAL A 366 41.75 11.33 15.79
CA VAL A 366 42.58 11.48 14.59
C VAL A 366 43.59 12.63 14.73
N ASP A 367 43.18 13.75 15.32
CA ASP A 367 44.04 14.89 15.63
C ASP A 367 45.11 14.54 16.68
N GLU A 368 44.71 13.82 17.73
CA GLU A 368 45.64 13.34 18.77
C GLU A 368 46.69 12.38 18.19
N VAL A 369 46.28 11.44 17.32
CA VAL A 369 47.19 10.53 16.61
C VAL A 369 48.15 11.31 15.71
N ALA A 370 47.71 12.38 15.05
CA ALA A 370 48.59 13.23 14.23
C ALA A 370 49.64 13.95 15.08
N HIS A 371 49.23 14.49 16.23
CA HIS A 371 50.13 15.13 17.19
C HIS A 371 51.17 14.15 17.74
N GLN A 372 50.73 12.98 18.21
CA GLN A 372 51.62 11.92 18.70
C GLN A 372 52.61 11.47 17.61
N SER A 373 52.14 11.28 16.38
CA SER A 373 53.01 10.90 15.26
C SER A 373 54.14 11.91 15.03
N THR A 374 53.85 13.20 15.19
CA THR A 374 54.85 14.26 15.06
C THR A 374 55.89 14.22 16.19
N GLU A 375 55.45 13.95 17.43
CA GLU A 375 56.34 13.81 18.58
C GLU A 375 57.27 12.58 18.47
N VAL A 376 56.73 11.45 18.01
CA VAL A 376 57.55 10.27 17.73
C VAL A 376 58.53 10.55 16.58
N ALA A 377 58.14 11.34 15.57
CA ALA A 377 59.03 11.72 14.47
C ALA A 377 60.23 12.53 14.98
N ASP A 378 59.99 13.53 15.81
CA ASP A 378 61.03 14.35 16.44
C ASP A 378 61.97 13.50 17.32
N SER A 379 61.39 12.61 18.14
CA SER A 379 62.15 11.67 18.96
C SER A 379 63.03 10.74 18.12
N THR A 380 62.53 10.28 16.98
CA THR A 380 63.27 9.46 16.01
C THR A 380 64.43 10.24 15.40
N GLY A 381 64.23 11.52 15.08
CA GLY A 381 65.30 12.43 14.63
C GLY A 381 66.41 12.60 15.68
N LYS A 382 66.03 12.85 16.94
CA LYS A 382 66.98 12.93 18.07
C LYS A 382 67.75 11.62 18.26
N MET A 383 67.08 10.47 18.15
CA MET A 383 67.71 9.16 18.27
C MET A 383 68.72 8.91 17.15
N SER A 384 68.41 9.32 15.92
CA SER A 384 69.34 9.23 14.78
C SER A 384 70.62 10.01 15.04
N HIS A 385 70.49 11.24 15.56
CA HIS A 385 71.63 12.06 15.92
C HIS A 385 72.47 11.43 17.06
N SER A 386 71.81 10.84 18.05
CA SER A 386 72.49 10.14 19.15
C SER A 386 73.29 8.92 18.68
N ILE A 387 72.78 8.18 17.70
CA ILE A 387 73.50 7.04 17.10
C ILE A 387 74.69 7.52 16.29
N GLU A 388 74.56 8.61 15.53
CA GLU A 388 75.69 9.21 14.81
C GLU A 388 76.81 9.66 15.77
N LEU A 389 76.44 10.27 16.91
CA LEU A 389 77.40 10.60 17.96
C LEU A 389 78.05 9.35 18.57
N THR A 390 77.26 8.29 18.78
CA THR A 390 77.75 7.02 19.33
C THR A 390 78.75 6.35 18.37
N SER A 391 78.47 6.34 17.07
CA SER A 391 79.37 5.82 16.03
C SER A 391 80.69 6.61 15.97
N ARG A 392 80.65 7.94 16.14
CA ARG A 392 81.87 8.76 16.26
C ARG A 392 82.67 8.40 17.52
N ASN A 393 82.01 8.31 18.68
CA ASN A 393 82.67 7.92 19.93
C ASN A 393 83.32 6.53 19.83
N VAL A 394 82.66 5.58 19.17
CA VAL A 394 83.20 4.24 18.89
C VAL A 394 84.49 4.31 18.06
N SER A 395 84.52 5.17 17.04
CA SER A 395 85.71 5.40 16.22
C SER A 395 86.85 5.98 17.06
N ASP A 396 86.57 7.01 17.85
CA ASP A 396 87.57 7.68 18.69
C ASP A 396 88.16 6.73 19.75
N VAL A 397 87.31 5.91 20.39
CA VAL A 397 87.76 4.92 21.36
C VAL A 397 88.59 3.82 20.69
N ASN A 398 88.23 3.37 19.49
CA ASN A 398 89.04 2.40 18.74
C ASN A 398 90.45 2.96 18.43
N GLU A 399 90.54 4.23 18.01
CA GLU A 399 91.84 4.87 17.79
C GLU A 399 92.66 4.96 19.08
N LEU A 400 92.03 5.34 20.19
CA LEU A 400 92.69 5.39 21.50
C LEU A 400 93.18 4.01 21.95
N MET A 401 92.40 2.95 21.72
CA MET A 401 92.79 1.58 22.03
C MET A 401 93.99 1.12 21.19
N ASN A 402 94.03 1.48 19.90
CA ASN A 402 95.20 1.21 19.05
C ASN A 402 96.46 1.91 19.58
N LYS A 403 96.36 3.19 19.95
CA LYS A 403 97.49 3.93 20.55
C LYS A 403 97.94 3.31 21.88
N THR A 404 97.00 2.91 22.73
CA THR A 404 97.28 2.30 24.03
C THR A 404 97.97 0.95 23.88
N GLU A 405 97.56 0.13 22.91
CA GLU A 405 98.22 -1.15 22.59
C GLU A 405 99.67 -0.95 22.17
N VAL A 406 99.93 0.01 21.27
CA VAL A 406 101.29 0.33 20.81
C VAL A 406 102.18 0.79 21.98
N VAL A 407 101.68 1.69 22.83
CA VAL A 407 102.42 2.18 24.01
C VAL A 407 102.65 1.05 25.02
N SER A 408 101.67 0.20 25.26
CA SER A 408 101.80 -0.94 26.18
C SER A 408 102.85 -1.93 25.70
N ASN A 409 102.85 -2.29 24.41
CA ASN A 409 103.84 -3.20 23.83
C ASN A 409 105.25 -2.61 23.89
N SER A 410 105.41 -1.33 23.54
CA SER A 410 106.69 -0.63 23.70
C SER A 410 107.16 -0.58 25.16
N GLY A 411 106.23 -0.46 26.11
CA GLY A 411 106.53 -0.53 27.53
C GLY A 411 107.07 -1.89 27.96
N VAL A 412 106.51 -2.99 27.41
CA VAL A 412 107.01 -4.35 27.68
C VAL A 412 108.45 -4.49 27.21
N ASP A 413 108.77 -4.00 26.01
CA ASP A 413 110.13 -4.03 25.47
C ASP A 413 111.14 -3.31 26.38
N VAL A 414 110.78 -2.11 26.88
CA VAL A 414 111.63 -1.32 27.79
C VAL A 414 111.83 -2.03 29.14
N VAL A 415 110.80 -2.68 29.68
CA VAL A 415 110.90 -3.46 30.92
C VAL A 415 111.79 -4.68 30.71
N HIS A 416 111.70 -5.34 29.57
CA HIS A 416 112.55 -6.47 29.21
C HIS A 416 114.03 -6.04 29.09
N GLU A 417 114.32 -4.90 28.47
CA GLU A 417 115.66 -4.32 28.43
C GLU A 417 116.18 -4.01 29.84
N THR A 418 115.34 -3.43 30.71
CA THR A 418 115.67 -3.13 32.11
C THR A 418 116.00 -4.41 32.89
N LYS A 419 115.23 -5.49 32.69
CA LYS A 419 115.45 -6.80 33.32
C LYS A 419 116.81 -7.38 32.91
N ASN A 420 117.14 -7.32 31.62
CA ASN A 420 118.45 -7.75 31.12
C ASN A 420 119.59 -6.91 31.71
N GLY A 421 119.43 -5.58 31.76
CA GLY A 421 120.41 -4.67 32.37
C GLY A 421 120.64 -4.95 33.86
N MET A 422 119.57 -5.18 34.65
CA MET A 422 119.70 -5.54 36.06
C MET A 422 120.37 -6.91 36.25
N GLY A 423 120.09 -7.87 35.38
CA GLY A 423 120.78 -9.17 35.36
C GLY A 423 122.29 -9.02 35.13
N GLN A 424 122.69 -8.21 34.15
CA GLN A 424 124.11 -7.91 33.89
C GLN A 424 124.79 -7.19 35.06
N ILE A 425 124.09 -6.27 35.72
CA ILE A 425 124.60 -5.60 36.94
C ILE A 425 124.82 -6.62 38.06
N ALA A 426 123.84 -7.49 38.32
CA ALA A 426 123.94 -8.52 39.36
C ALA A 426 125.12 -9.49 39.10
N GLU A 427 125.34 -9.87 37.84
CA GLU A 427 126.47 -10.71 37.41
C GLU A 427 127.81 -9.99 37.59
N THR A 428 127.91 -8.74 37.15
CA THR A 428 129.12 -7.91 37.26
C THR A 428 129.51 -7.67 38.73
N ILE A 429 128.51 -7.41 39.59
CA ILE A 429 128.73 -7.24 41.04
C ILE A 429 129.22 -8.56 41.67
N THR A 430 128.65 -9.69 41.26
CA THR A 430 129.07 -11.01 41.75
C THR A 430 130.52 -11.30 41.36
N ALA A 431 130.89 -11.09 40.09
CA ALA A 431 132.27 -11.23 39.63
C ALA A 431 133.25 -10.28 40.35
N SER A 432 132.82 -9.04 40.61
CA SER A 432 133.61 -8.05 41.36
C SER A 432 133.82 -8.46 42.82
N SER A 433 132.77 -9.00 43.46
CA SER A 433 132.83 -9.53 44.83
C SER A 433 133.83 -10.69 44.93
N ASP A 434 133.89 -11.58 43.94
CA ASP A 434 134.85 -12.69 43.90
C ASP A 434 136.30 -12.20 43.76
N ILE A 435 136.54 -11.19 42.92
CA ILE A 435 137.87 -10.59 42.74
C ILE A 435 138.35 -9.96 44.06
N VAL A 436 137.50 -9.18 44.73
CA VAL A 436 137.83 -8.55 46.02
C VAL A 436 137.99 -9.60 47.12
N GLY A 437 137.19 -10.67 47.10
CA GLY A 437 137.36 -11.82 47.99
C GLY A 437 138.74 -12.47 47.88
N ARG A 438 139.22 -12.70 46.64
CA ARG A 438 140.59 -13.20 46.40
C ARG A 438 141.68 -12.21 46.82
N LEU A 439 141.45 -10.89 46.66
CA LEU A 439 142.36 -9.86 47.15
C LEU A 439 142.48 -9.90 48.68
N ASN A 440 141.35 -10.09 49.38
CA ASN A 440 141.34 -10.24 50.83
C ASN A 440 142.13 -11.48 51.28
N GLU A 441 141.92 -12.63 50.63
CA GLU A 441 142.68 -13.87 50.90
C GLU A 441 144.18 -13.69 50.63
N SER A 442 144.56 -13.04 49.53
CA SER A 442 145.97 -12.73 49.21
C SER A 442 146.59 -11.79 50.25
N SER A 443 145.83 -10.79 50.70
CA SER A 443 146.27 -9.85 51.74
C SER A 443 146.43 -10.53 53.10
N GLN A 444 145.62 -11.55 53.42
CA GLN A 444 145.84 -12.40 54.60
C GLN A 444 147.17 -13.15 54.53
N LYS A 445 147.46 -13.81 53.40
CA LYS A 445 148.74 -14.51 53.19
C LYS A 445 149.95 -13.59 53.28
N ILE A 446 149.84 -12.35 52.78
CA ILE A 446 150.89 -11.33 52.95
C ILE A 446 151.03 -10.94 54.42
N GLY A 447 149.92 -10.76 55.15
CA GLY A 447 149.93 -10.48 56.59
C GLY A 447 150.66 -11.56 57.39
N ASP A 448 150.42 -12.83 57.09
CA ASP A 448 151.10 -13.97 57.72
C ASP A 448 152.61 -13.94 57.42
N THR A 449 152.97 -13.67 56.15
CA THR A 449 154.37 -13.56 55.73
C THR A 449 155.09 -12.41 56.44
N ILE A 450 154.44 -11.25 56.59
CA ILE A 450 154.98 -10.09 57.30
C ILE A 450 155.18 -10.39 58.79
N THR A 451 154.30 -11.20 59.38
CA THR A 451 154.46 -11.68 60.76
C THR A 451 155.73 -12.51 60.90
N ILE A 452 155.96 -13.48 60.00
CA ILE A 452 157.18 -14.30 59.97
C ILE A 452 158.43 -13.45 59.74
N ILE A 453 158.41 -12.47 58.82
CA ILE A 453 159.57 -11.59 58.59
C ILE A 453 159.88 -10.74 59.84
N THR A 454 158.85 -10.28 60.55
CA THR A 454 159.02 -9.53 61.81
C THR A 454 159.66 -10.42 62.87
N GLU A 455 159.22 -11.67 63.01
CA GLU A 455 159.84 -12.66 63.89
C GLU A 455 161.31 -12.93 63.53
N ILE A 456 161.63 -13.11 62.25
CA ILE A 456 163.01 -13.28 61.77
C ILE A 456 163.86 -12.04 62.05
N ALA A 457 163.31 -10.83 61.83
CA ALA A 457 164.02 -9.58 62.09
C ALA A 457 164.32 -9.42 63.58
N ASP A 458 163.37 -9.72 64.46
CA ASP A 458 163.56 -9.68 65.91
C ASP A 458 164.56 -10.75 66.39
N GLN A 459 164.52 -11.98 65.84
CA GLN A 459 165.54 -13.01 66.08
C GLN A 459 166.93 -12.56 65.60
N THR A 460 167.02 -11.99 64.40
CA THR A 460 168.28 -11.49 63.83
C THR A 460 168.85 -10.36 64.67
N LYS A 461 168.00 -9.46 65.18
CA LYS A 461 168.38 -8.40 66.11
C LYS A 461 168.96 -8.97 67.41
N LEU A 462 168.38 -10.04 67.95
CA LEU A 462 168.91 -10.72 69.15
C LEU A 462 170.24 -11.43 68.88
N ILE A 463 170.36 -12.15 67.75
CA ILE A 463 171.62 -12.80 67.33
C ILE A 463 172.71 -11.74 67.16
N ALA A 464 172.39 -10.61 66.53
CA ALA A 464 173.33 -9.50 66.33
C ALA A 464 173.79 -8.87 67.65
N ILE A 465 172.90 -8.73 68.64
CA ILE A 465 173.27 -8.28 69.99
C ILE A 465 174.26 -9.27 70.62
N ASN A 466 173.95 -10.56 70.57
CA ASN A 466 174.82 -11.60 71.14
C ASN A 466 176.19 -11.64 70.44
N ALA A 467 176.22 -11.47 69.12
CA ALA A 467 177.45 -11.40 68.34
C ALA A 467 178.27 -10.13 68.63
N ALA A 468 177.62 -8.97 68.82
CA ALA A 468 178.29 -7.72 69.18
C ALA A 468 178.91 -7.78 70.58
N ILE A 469 178.23 -8.45 71.53
CA ILE A 469 178.75 -8.71 72.88
C ILE A 469 179.98 -9.63 72.80
N GLU A 470 179.89 -10.75 72.08
CA GLU A 470 181.01 -11.71 71.97
C GLU A 470 182.21 -11.11 71.21
N ALA A 471 181.96 -10.31 70.16
CA ALA A 471 183.02 -9.59 69.45
C ALA A 471 183.71 -8.53 70.32
N SER A 472 182.99 -7.90 71.25
CA SER A 472 183.58 -6.99 72.25
C SER A 472 184.42 -7.74 73.29
N ARG A 473 184.14 -9.02 73.53
CA ARG A 473 184.85 -9.90 74.48
C ARG A 473 186.24 -10.32 73.99
N VAL A 474 186.44 -10.48 72.68
CA VAL A 474 187.70 -10.94 72.05
C VAL A 474 188.75 -9.80 71.87
N GLY A 475 188.42 -8.56 72.26
CA GLY A 475 189.37 -7.45 72.27
C GLY A 475 189.80 -6.97 70.88
N ALA A 476 191.09 -6.65 70.67
CA ALA A 476 191.58 -5.98 69.45
C ALA A 476 191.28 -6.72 68.13
N GLN A 477 191.19 -8.06 68.16
CA GLN A 477 190.88 -8.89 66.99
C GLN A 477 189.37 -8.92 66.65
N GLY A 478 188.50 -8.59 67.60
CA GLY A 478 187.03 -8.62 67.44
C GLY A 478 186.40 -7.31 66.98
N LYS A 479 187.16 -6.21 66.91
CA LYS A 479 186.65 -4.86 66.54
C LYS A 479 185.93 -4.84 65.18
N GLY A 480 186.45 -5.54 64.18
CA GLY A 480 185.79 -5.65 62.87
C GLY A 480 184.45 -6.38 62.93
N PHE A 481 184.38 -7.47 63.71
CA PHE A 481 183.16 -8.24 63.93
C PHE A 481 182.11 -7.48 64.74
N ALA A 482 182.51 -6.69 65.73
CA ALA A 482 181.60 -5.88 66.55
C ALA A 482 180.89 -4.80 65.71
N VAL A 483 181.61 -4.16 64.78
CA VAL A 483 181.04 -3.17 63.84
C VAL A 483 180.03 -3.84 62.91
N VAL A 484 180.35 -5.02 62.37
CA VAL A 484 179.42 -5.77 61.51
C VAL A 484 178.17 -6.20 62.28
N ALA A 485 178.31 -6.69 63.51
CA ALA A 485 177.19 -7.10 64.35
C ALA A 485 176.27 -5.92 64.72
N GLU A 486 176.82 -4.74 65.02
CA GLU A 486 176.03 -3.53 65.29
C GLU A 486 175.29 -3.04 64.03
N GLU A 487 175.90 -3.15 62.85
CA GLU A 487 175.23 -2.81 61.59
C GLU A 487 174.09 -3.80 61.28
N ILE A 488 174.27 -5.10 61.53
CA ILE A 488 173.21 -6.12 61.43
C ILE A 488 172.07 -5.80 62.41
N ARG A 489 172.37 -5.43 63.66
CA ARG A 489 171.36 -5.05 64.66
C ARG A 489 170.54 -3.84 64.20
N ARG A 490 171.21 -2.81 63.67
CA ARG A 490 170.56 -1.60 63.13
C ARG A 490 169.74 -1.91 61.88
N LEU A 491 170.21 -2.81 61.01
CA LEU A 491 169.46 -3.28 59.86
C LEU A 491 168.21 -4.06 60.28
N ALA A 492 168.36 -5.01 61.21
CA ALA A 492 167.24 -5.78 61.76
C ALA A 492 166.17 -4.89 62.41
N ALA A 493 166.57 -3.88 63.19
CA ALA A 493 165.64 -2.89 63.75
C ALA A 493 164.93 -2.05 62.67
N ARG A 494 165.62 -1.71 61.57
CA ARG A 494 164.99 -1.05 60.41
C ARG A 494 164.00 -1.97 59.70
N VAL A 495 164.31 -3.27 59.57
CA VAL A 495 163.40 -4.28 59.01
C VAL A 495 162.16 -4.43 59.87
N THR A 496 162.28 -4.58 61.21
CA THR A 496 161.12 -4.66 62.13
C THR A 496 160.22 -3.42 62.00
N LYS A 497 160.79 -2.22 61.92
CA LYS A 497 159.99 -0.99 61.74
C LYS A 497 159.27 -0.97 60.39
N ALA A 498 159.96 -1.35 59.30
CA ALA A 498 159.36 -1.40 57.97
C ALA A 498 158.25 -2.47 57.89
N THR A 499 158.44 -3.65 58.49
CA THR A 499 157.40 -4.70 58.52
C THR A 499 156.19 -4.30 59.35
N GLN A 500 156.36 -3.54 60.44
CA GLN A 500 155.23 -2.96 61.19
C GLN A 500 154.43 -1.96 60.34
N GLU A 501 155.09 -1.07 59.62
CA GLU A 501 154.43 -0.13 58.70
C GLU A 501 153.68 -0.86 57.57
N ILE A 502 154.28 -1.92 57.01
CA ILE A 502 153.61 -2.77 56.01
C ILE A 502 152.42 -3.52 56.63
N SER A 503 152.55 -4.08 57.83
CA SER A 503 151.47 -4.78 58.54
C SER A 503 150.25 -3.88 58.74
N GLN A 504 150.46 -2.62 59.13
CA GLN A 504 149.38 -1.63 59.26
C GLN A 504 148.67 -1.38 57.92
N ARG A 505 149.42 -1.24 56.82
CA ARG A 505 148.83 -1.07 55.47
C ARG A 505 148.06 -2.30 55.02
N ILE A 506 148.55 -3.51 55.30
CA ILE A 506 147.86 -4.76 54.96
C ILE A 506 146.56 -4.91 55.75
N ARG A 507 146.55 -4.57 57.05
CA ARG A 507 145.30 -4.55 57.84
C ARG A 507 144.29 -3.56 57.28
N ALA A 508 144.72 -2.37 56.86
CA ALA A 508 143.83 -1.40 56.21
C ALA A 508 143.24 -1.96 54.89
N ILE A 509 144.04 -2.66 54.08
CA ILE A 509 143.55 -3.31 52.84
C ILE A 509 142.53 -4.42 53.17
N GLN A 510 142.78 -5.23 54.20
CA GLN A 510 141.86 -6.29 54.64
C GLN A 510 140.52 -5.71 55.11
N ASP A 511 140.55 -4.68 55.96
CA ASP A 511 139.34 -4.02 56.46
C ASP A 511 138.54 -3.37 55.32
N GLU A 512 139.21 -2.63 54.43
CA GLU A 512 138.56 -2.00 53.28
C GLU A 512 137.99 -3.06 52.30
N SER A 513 138.70 -4.17 52.09
CA SER A 513 138.20 -5.27 51.24
C SER A 513 136.92 -5.89 51.80
N LEU A 514 136.84 -6.10 53.12
CA LEU A 514 135.61 -6.59 53.78
C LEU A 514 134.46 -5.60 53.61
N ARG A 515 134.71 -4.29 53.77
CA ARG A 515 133.70 -3.24 53.57
C ARG A 515 133.21 -3.19 52.12
N VAL A 516 134.10 -3.35 51.14
CA VAL A 516 133.75 -3.42 49.71
C VAL A 516 132.91 -4.66 49.40
N VAL A 517 133.24 -5.83 49.95
CA VAL A 517 132.43 -7.05 49.76
C VAL A 517 131.01 -6.88 50.32
N GLU A 518 130.86 -6.28 51.50
CA GLU A 518 129.53 -5.98 52.07
C GLU A 518 128.74 -4.97 51.22
N ALA A 519 129.41 -3.95 50.67
CA ALA A 519 128.79 -3.00 49.74
C ALA A 519 128.35 -3.68 48.44
N MET A 520 129.17 -4.59 47.89
CA MET A 520 128.83 -5.40 46.71
C MET A 520 127.64 -6.32 46.98
N LYS A 521 127.58 -6.96 48.15
CA LYS A 521 126.42 -7.78 48.55
C LYS A 521 125.13 -6.95 48.54
N LYS A 522 125.14 -5.76 49.14
CA LYS A 522 123.99 -4.83 49.10
C LYS A 522 123.64 -4.41 47.67
N GLY A 523 124.64 -4.10 46.83
CA GLY A 523 124.41 -3.75 45.42
C GLY A 523 123.77 -4.90 44.63
N ARG A 524 124.17 -6.15 44.89
CA ARG A 524 123.56 -7.34 44.27
C ARG A 524 122.11 -7.52 44.72
N ASP A 525 121.84 -7.34 46.01
CA ASP A 525 120.49 -7.44 46.56
C ASP A 525 119.56 -6.36 45.96
N GLU A 526 120.07 -5.14 45.75
CA GLU A 526 119.31 -4.07 45.09
C GLU A 526 119.06 -4.37 43.60
N ALA A 527 120.04 -4.93 42.88
CA ALA A 527 119.85 -5.37 41.48
C ALA A 527 118.80 -6.48 41.38
N ASN A 528 118.81 -7.44 42.30
CA ASN A 528 117.80 -8.50 42.38
C ASN A 528 116.40 -7.93 42.69
N ARG A 529 116.31 -6.93 43.58
CA ARG A 529 115.06 -6.21 43.83
C ARG A 529 114.58 -5.45 42.58
N GLY A 530 115.50 -4.88 41.80
CA GLY A 530 115.22 -4.30 40.49
C GLY A 530 114.64 -5.32 39.50
N LEU A 531 115.19 -6.54 39.43
CA LEU A 531 114.65 -7.63 38.61
C LEU A 531 113.21 -8.00 39.01
N GLU A 532 112.93 -8.10 40.31
CA GLU A 532 111.58 -8.42 40.81
C GLU A 532 110.57 -7.31 40.45
N LEU A 533 110.94 -6.04 40.63
CA LEU A 533 110.10 -4.90 40.26
C LEU A 533 109.84 -4.81 38.75
N SER A 534 110.85 -5.10 37.93
CA SER A 534 110.69 -5.19 36.47
C SER A 534 109.73 -6.30 36.08
N SER A 535 109.85 -7.50 36.68
CA SER A 535 108.94 -8.62 36.44
C SER A 535 107.48 -8.27 36.79
N ARG A 536 107.26 -7.58 37.91
CA ARG A 536 105.92 -7.10 38.29
C ARG A 536 105.36 -6.04 37.33
N SER A 537 106.24 -5.20 36.77
CA SER A 537 105.87 -4.19 35.77
C SER A 537 105.50 -4.83 34.44
N GLU A 538 106.25 -5.85 34.02
CA GLU A 538 106.00 -6.68 32.83
C GLU A 538 104.59 -7.29 32.91
N GLN A 539 104.28 -7.98 34.03
CA GLN A 539 102.94 -8.56 34.25
C GLN A 539 101.82 -7.51 34.21
N SER A 540 102.07 -6.31 34.73
CA SER A 540 101.07 -5.23 34.74
C SER A 540 100.78 -4.73 33.33
N LEU A 541 101.81 -4.63 32.48
CA LEU A 541 101.66 -4.25 31.08
C LEU A 541 100.98 -5.34 30.23
N GLU A 542 101.24 -6.62 30.50
CA GLU A 542 100.50 -7.72 29.87
C GLU A 542 99.00 -7.70 30.22
N ASN A 543 98.68 -7.39 31.48
CA ASN A 543 97.29 -7.23 31.91
C ASN A 543 96.61 -6.03 31.22
N ILE A 544 97.34 -4.93 31.00
CA ILE A 544 96.86 -3.79 30.21
C ILE A 544 96.60 -4.20 28.76
N SER A 545 97.54 -4.89 28.12
CA SER A 545 97.39 -5.38 26.73
C SER A 545 96.16 -6.29 26.58
N THR A 546 95.94 -7.19 27.53
CA THR A 546 94.74 -8.05 27.57
C THR A 546 93.46 -7.21 27.73
N SER A 547 93.45 -6.25 28.64
CA SER A 547 92.29 -5.36 28.86
C SER A 547 91.95 -4.51 27.63
N VAL A 548 92.97 -4.04 26.89
CA VAL A 548 92.78 -3.31 25.63
C VAL A 548 92.15 -4.21 24.57
N ARG A 549 92.57 -5.47 24.47
CA ARG A 549 91.98 -6.44 23.53
C ARG A 549 90.51 -6.71 23.85
N ASP A 550 90.17 -6.88 25.12
CA ASP A 550 88.78 -7.06 25.57
C ASP A 550 87.94 -5.82 25.28
N ALA A 551 88.48 -4.62 25.53
CA ALA A 551 87.82 -3.36 25.22
C ALA A 551 87.53 -3.22 23.71
N LYS A 552 88.49 -3.56 22.83
CA LYS A 552 88.28 -3.60 21.37
C LYS A 552 87.12 -4.54 20.98
N GLY A 553 87.05 -5.72 21.61
CA GLY A 553 85.96 -6.67 21.39
C GLY A 553 84.59 -6.07 21.73
N ARG A 554 84.47 -5.39 22.87
CA ARG A 554 83.23 -4.69 23.28
C ARG A 554 82.88 -3.53 22.35
N ILE A 555 83.87 -2.75 21.92
CA ILE A 555 83.65 -1.64 20.98
C ILE A 555 83.12 -2.17 19.64
N SER A 556 83.63 -3.29 19.15
CA SER A 556 83.08 -3.96 17.96
C SER A 556 81.60 -4.32 18.12
N GLN A 557 81.19 -4.84 19.29
CA GLN A 557 79.78 -5.11 19.58
C GLN A 557 78.92 -3.84 19.60
N ILE A 558 79.44 -2.73 20.14
CA ILE A 558 78.74 -1.44 20.12
C ILE A 558 78.56 -0.95 18.68
N THR A 559 79.55 -1.13 17.80
CA THR A 559 79.41 -0.83 16.36
C THR A 559 78.27 -1.60 15.72
N VAL A 560 78.16 -2.90 15.99
CA VAL A 560 77.07 -3.73 15.46
C VAL A 560 75.72 -3.23 15.98
N ALA A 561 75.59 -2.98 17.28
CA ALA A 561 74.37 -2.45 17.87
C ALA A 561 73.96 -1.08 17.30
N ALA A 562 74.92 -0.18 17.08
CA ALA A 562 74.65 1.14 16.47
C ALA A 562 74.14 1.02 15.02
N ASN A 563 74.69 0.08 14.24
CA ASN A 563 74.22 -0.20 12.88
C ASN A 563 72.81 -0.80 12.88
N GLU A 564 72.50 -1.74 13.78
CA GLU A 564 71.16 -2.30 13.95
C GLU A 564 70.15 -1.20 14.33
N GLN A 565 70.49 -0.34 15.30
CA GLN A 565 69.64 0.78 15.70
C GLN A 565 69.36 1.74 14.55
N THR A 566 70.35 2.00 13.68
CA THR A 566 70.16 2.82 12.46
C THR A 566 69.10 2.21 11.54
N SER A 567 69.14 0.88 11.35
CA SER A 567 68.12 0.15 10.57
C SER A 567 66.74 0.25 11.21
N THR A 568 66.66 0.06 12.54
CA THR A 568 65.40 0.19 13.30
C THR A 568 64.81 1.60 13.19
N ILE A 569 65.63 2.65 13.25
CA ILE A 569 65.19 4.03 13.01
C ILE A 569 64.56 4.21 11.63
N GLY A 570 65.17 3.62 10.59
CA GLY A 570 64.61 3.66 9.26
C GLY A 570 63.21 3.02 9.17
N ILE A 571 63.00 1.92 9.91
CA ILE A 571 61.68 1.26 10.01
C ILE A 571 60.69 2.15 10.77
N ILE A 572 61.09 2.70 11.91
CA ILE A 572 60.24 3.58 12.73
C ILE A 572 59.81 4.81 11.91
N SER A 573 60.74 5.48 11.23
CA SER A 573 60.45 6.64 10.39
C SER A 573 59.45 6.31 9.28
N ARG A 574 59.59 5.15 8.62
CA ARG A 574 58.63 4.68 7.62
C ARG A 574 57.24 4.42 8.23
N ASN A 575 57.18 3.78 9.39
CA ASN A 575 55.92 3.52 10.09
C ASN A 575 55.21 4.82 10.47
N ILE A 576 55.94 5.82 10.98
CA ILE A 576 55.37 7.13 11.29
C ILE A 576 54.82 7.83 10.04
N SER A 577 55.55 7.75 8.91
CA SER A 577 55.05 8.29 7.64
C SER A 577 53.74 7.62 7.21
N SER A 578 53.63 6.29 7.38
CA SER A 578 52.39 5.57 7.10
C SER A 578 51.25 5.98 8.05
N ILE A 579 51.52 6.11 9.35
CA ILE A 579 50.51 6.54 10.34
C ILE A 579 50.03 7.97 10.03
N SER A 580 50.93 8.88 9.68
CA SER A 580 50.56 10.24 9.27
C SER A 580 49.67 10.23 8.02
N GLY A 581 49.98 9.38 7.04
CA GLY A 581 49.12 9.14 5.87
C GLY A 581 47.73 8.63 6.25
N SER A 582 47.65 7.58 7.08
CA SER A 582 46.38 7.01 7.55
C SER A 582 45.57 7.97 8.42
N SER A 583 46.22 8.79 9.24
CA SER A 583 45.56 9.84 10.03
C SER A 583 44.93 10.88 9.10
N LYS A 584 45.63 11.30 8.04
CA LYS A 584 45.09 12.22 7.03
C LYS A 584 43.89 11.62 6.28
N GLU A 585 43.99 10.38 5.84
CA GLU A 585 42.87 9.67 5.21
C GLU A 585 41.67 9.52 6.16
N SER A 586 41.92 9.22 7.44
CA SER A 586 40.88 9.14 8.46
C SER A 586 40.21 10.49 8.70
N SER A 587 40.97 11.59 8.70
CA SER A 587 40.43 12.95 8.80
C SER A 587 39.48 13.29 7.64
N GLU A 588 39.88 12.93 6.41
CA GLU A 588 39.02 13.08 5.23
C GLU A 588 37.76 12.21 5.33
N GLY A 589 37.89 10.97 5.81
CA GLY A 589 36.78 10.05 6.05
C GLY A 589 35.79 10.56 7.10
N VAL A 590 36.28 11.09 8.21
CA VAL A 590 35.50 11.76 9.26
C VAL A 590 34.70 12.92 8.67
N SER A 591 35.34 13.77 7.87
CA SER A 591 34.70 14.93 7.23
C SER A 591 33.57 14.51 6.28
N LYS A 592 33.80 13.51 5.40
CA LYS A 592 32.78 12.97 4.50
C LYS A 592 31.61 12.34 5.27
N THR A 593 31.91 11.58 6.33
CA THR A 593 30.87 10.96 7.14
C THR A 593 30.05 12.02 7.88
N ALA A 594 30.69 13.08 8.38
CA ALA A 594 30.00 14.21 9.01
C ALA A 594 29.00 14.87 8.06
N GLN A 595 29.40 15.10 6.80
CA GLN A 595 28.52 15.63 5.76
C GLN A 595 27.34 14.70 5.46
N ALA A 596 27.58 13.40 5.29
CA ALA A 596 26.52 12.41 5.07
C ALA A 596 25.53 12.34 6.25
N MET A 597 26.01 12.51 7.49
CA MET A 597 25.14 12.56 8.67
C MET A 597 24.28 13.83 8.72
N GLN A 598 24.80 14.98 8.27
CA GLN A 598 24.01 16.20 8.15
C GLN A 598 22.87 16.02 7.13
N GLU A 599 23.16 15.42 5.98
CA GLU A 599 22.15 15.09 4.96
C GLU A 599 21.11 14.10 5.50
N LEU A 600 21.55 13.00 6.15
CA LEU A 600 20.64 12.02 6.73
C LEU A 600 19.72 12.64 7.79
N ASN A 601 20.26 13.51 8.66
CA ASN A 601 19.44 14.21 9.65
C ASN A 601 18.36 15.08 8.99
N ARG A 602 18.68 15.74 7.86
CA ARG A 602 17.70 16.49 7.07
C ARG A 602 16.60 15.57 6.50
N GLU A 603 16.98 14.47 5.86
CA GLU A 603 16.03 13.50 5.29
C GLU A 603 15.12 12.89 6.38
N VAL A 604 15.66 12.58 7.55
CA VAL A 604 14.90 12.08 8.70
C VAL A 604 13.92 13.13 9.21
N GLN A 605 14.30 14.41 9.26
CA GLN A 605 13.38 15.49 9.62
C GLN A 605 12.26 15.67 8.59
N GLU A 606 12.58 15.62 7.29
CA GLU A 606 11.58 15.69 6.22
C GLU A 606 10.60 14.51 6.28
N LEU A 607 11.11 13.29 6.49
CA LEU A 607 10.28 12.11 6.67
C LEU A 607 9.39 12.22 7.91
N ARG A 608 9.93 12.73 9.02
CA ARG A 608 9.16 12.99 10.25
C ARG A 608 8.03 13.99 10.01
N GLN A 609 8.28 15.04 9.23
CA GLN A 609 7.25 16.00 8.85
C GLN A 609 6.18 15.36 7.95
N LEU A 610 6.58 14.56 6.95
CA LEU A 610 5.66 13.87 6.04
C LEU A 610 4.74 12.89 6.80
N VAL A 611 5.32 12.09 7.69
CA VAL A 611 4.58 11.16 8.55
C VAL A 611 3.69 11.92 9.53
N GLY A 612 4.17 13.02 10.09
CA GLY A 612 3.42 13.89 11.00
C GLY A 612 2.19 14.55 10.38
N ARG A 613 2.03 14.53 9.05
CA ARG A 613 0.79 14.97 8.37
C ARG A 613 -0.38 14.01 8.58
N PHE A 614 -0.13 12.76 8.95
CA PHE A 614 -1.17 11.76 9.19
C PHE A 614 -1.49 11.66 10.68
N VAL A 615 -2.77 11.64 11.02
CA VAL A 615 -3.19 11.34 12.41
C VAL A 615 -3.22 9.82 12.58
N ILE A 616 -2.32 9.31 13.42
CA ILE A 616 -2.13 7.86 13.67
C ILE A 616 -2.34 7.45 15.13
N ASN A 617 -2.47 8.41 16.04
CA ASN A 617 -2.76 8.15 17.45
C ASN A 617 -4.22 8.52 17.72
N ARG A 618 -4.92 7.68 18.47
CA ARG A 618 -6.33 7.86 18.84
C ARG A 618 -6.51 8.89 19.94
#